data_AF-A0A920G3C9-F1
#
_entry.id   AF-A0A920G3C9-F1
#
_cell.length_a   1.000
_cell.length_b   1.000
_cell.length_c   1.000
_cell.angle_alpha   90.00
_cell.angle_beta   90.00
_cell.angle_gamma   90.00
#
_symmetry.space_group_name_H-M   'P 1'
#
loop_
_entity.id
_entity.type
_entity.pdbx_description
1 polymer ?
#
loop_
_entity_poly.entity_id
_entity_poly.type
_entity_poly.pdbx_seq_one_letter_code
_entity_poly.pdbx_strand_id
1 'polypeptide(L)'
;MTAKFWCFLGDGECDEPESLGAIALAGRERLGNLHFVINCNLQRLDGPVRGNGKIIQELEGVFRGAGWHVIKVVWGRKWDPLIERDQSGLLQKIMDEVCDGELQNCKFNGGAYTRDISLANIRKPSSWLRI
;
A
#
# COMPACT_ATOMS: atom_id res chain seq x y z
N MET A 1 -7.74 -27.54 19.60
CA MET A 1 -7.54 -26.52 18.56
C MET A 1 -6.95 -25.29 19.23
N THR A 2 -5.85 -24.76 18.72
CA THR A 2 -5.29 -23.48 19.17
C THR A 2 -6.18 -22.33 18.70
N ALA A 3 -6.50 -21.40 19.59
CA ALA A 3 -7.28 -20.21 19.26
C ALA A 3 -6.51 -19.32 18.27
N LYS A 4 -7.22 -18.75 17.29
CA LYS A 4 -6.69 -17.72 16.39
C LYS A 4 -7.15 -16.36 16.84
N PHE A 5 -6.25 -15.40 16.83
CA PHE A 5 -6.49 -14.02 17.23
C PHE A 5 -6.41 -13.12 16.00
N TRP A 6 -7.39 -12.25 15.84
CA TRP A 6 -7.51 -11.35 14.71
C TRP A 6 -7.64 -9.92 15.21
N CYS A 7 -6.76 -9.04 14.74
CA CYS A 7 -6.80 -7.61 15.01
C CYS A 7 -7.15 -6.89 13.71
N PHE A 8 -8.25 -6.14 13.73
CA PHE A 8 -8.71 -5.34 12.59
C PHE A 8 -8.42 -3.88 12.89
N LEU A 9 -7.70 -3.22 11.99
CA LEU A 9 -7.16 -1.88 12.19
C LEU A 9 -7.39 -1.03 10.93
N GLY A 10 -7.46 0.29 11.12
CA GLY A 10 -7.26 1.26 10.04
C GLY A 10 -5.78 1.53 9.78
N ASP A 11 -5.44 1.94 8.56
CA ASP A 11 -4.10 2.46 8.26
C ASP A 11 -3.81 3.79 8.98
N GLY A 12 -4.82 4.64 9.17
CA GLY A 12 -4.71 5.83 10.02
C GLY A 12 -4.43 5.53 11.50
N GLU A 13 -5.00 4.43 12.03
CA GLU A 13 -4.76 3.98 13.42
C GLU A 13 -3.32 3.47 13.62
N CYS A 14 -2.61 3.15 12.54
CA CYS A 14 -1.22 2.71 12.63
C CYS A 14 -0.23 3.86 12.93
N ASP A 15 -0.69 5.11 12.94
CA ASP A 15 0.10 6.27 13.39
C ASP A 15 0.21 6.33 14.93
N GLU A 16 -0.69 5.65 15.68
CA GLU A 16 -0.58 5.60 17.14
C GLU A 16 0.58 4.69 17.59
N PRO A 17 1.41 5.12 18.57
CA PRO A 17 2.53 4.33 19.08
C PRO A 17 2.13 2.94 19.58
N GLU A 18 0.93 2.82 20.15
CA GLU A 18 0.38 1.59 20.72
C GLU A 18 0.08 0.54 19.65
N SER A 19 -0.32 0.98 18.45
CA SER A 19 -0.70 0.10 17.33
C SER A 19 0.47 -0.74 16.82
N LEU A 20 1.67 -0.17 16.82
CA LEU A 20 2.89 -0.82 16.28
C LEU A 20 3.95 -1.12 17.34
N GLY A 21 3.87 -0.56 18.55
CA GLY A 21 4.94 -0.62 19.55
C GLY A 21 5.34 -2.02 20.01
N ALA A 22 4.44 -3.00 19.93
CA ALA A 22 4.68 -4.36 20.40
C ALA A 22 4.82 -5.41 19.27
N ILE A 23 4.75 -5.03 17.99
CA ILE A 23 4.72 -6.00 16.88
C ILE A 23 6.02 -6.82 16.79
N ALA A 24 7.16 -6.26 17.20
CA ALA A 24 8.44 -6.98 17.23
C ALA A 24 8.44 -8.13 18.23
N LEU A 25 7.66 -8.05 19.32
CA LEU A 25 7.51 -9.15 20.27
C LEU A 25 6.82 -10.34 19.60
N ALA A 26 5.73 -10.10 18.87
CA ALA A 26 5.01 -11.16 18.16
C ALA A 26 5.87 -11.89 17.13
N GLY A 27 6.74 -11.16 16.42
CA GLY A 27 7.72 -11.74 15.49
C GLY A 27 8.79 -12.58 16.20
N ARG A 28 9.32 -12.10 17.33
CA ARG A 28 10.30 -12.83 18.15
C ARG A 28 9.73 -14.10 18.76
N GLU A 29 8.52 -14.03 19.33
CA GLU A 29 7.81 -15.14 19.96
C GLU A 29 7.13 -16.08 18.94
N ARG A 30 7.23 -15.77 17.64
CA ARG A 30 6.67 -16.58 16.53
C ARG A 30 5.19 -16.89 16.74
N LEU A 31 4.40 -15.86 17.04
CA LEU A 31 2.95 -15.98 17.27
C LEU A 31 2.20 -16.31 15.96
N GLY A 32 2.27 -17.56 15.50
CA GLY A 32 1.66 -18.03 14.25
C GLY A 32 0.13 -18.09 14.25
N ASN A 33 -0.50 -17.76 15.38
CA ASN A 33 -1.95 -17.68 15.55
C ASN A 33 -2.47 -16.24 15.69
N LEU A 34 -1.61 -15.22 15.56
CA LEU A 34 -1.98 -13.81 15.56
C LEU A 34 -1.99 -13.27 14.13
N HIS A 35 -3.09 -12.62 13.76
CA HIS A 35 -3.30 -12.07 12.43
C HIS A 35 -3.73 -10.61 12.50
N PHE A 36 -3.02 -9.74 11.79
CA PHE A 36 -3.39 -8.34 11.63
C PHE A 36 -4.04 -8.15 10.26
N VAL A 37 -5.17 -7.47 10.24
CA VAL A 37 -5.90 -7.07 9.03
C VAL A 37 -6.03 -5.56 9.06
N ILE A 38 -5.18 -4.89 8.27
CA ILE A 38 -5.13 -3.44 8.20
C ILE A 38 -5.86 -3.00 6.93
N ASN A 39 -6.94 -2.23 7.12
CA ASN A 39 -7.68 -1.63 6.01
C ASN A 39 -6.96 -0.38 5.51
N CYS A 40 -6.14 -0.53 4.48
CA CYS A 40 -5.44 0.56 3.82
C CYS A 40 -6.33 1.27 2.80
N ASN A 41 -7.28 2.07 3.28
CA ASN A 41 -8.13 2.90 2.43
C ASN A 41 -7.45 4.24 2.04
N LEU A 42 -6.22 4.47 2.55
CA LEU A 42 -5.31 5.60 2.38
C LEU A 42 -5.82 6.92 2.96
N GLN A 43 -6.82 6.89 3.84
CA GLN A 43 -7.46 8.07 4.42
C GLN A 43 -7.62 7.96 5.94
N ARG A 44 -7.45 9.12 6.60
CA ARG A 44 -7.92 9.41 7.95
C ARG A 44 -9.02 10.49 7.88
N LEU A 45 -9.57 10.87 9.04
CA LEU A 45 -10.68 11.83 9.11
C LEU A 45 -10.39 13.15 8.38
N ASP A 46 -9.17 13.66 8.48
CA ASP A 46 -8.79 14.97 7.94
C ASP A 46 -8.01 14.91 6.61
N GLY A 47 -7.99 13.76 5.93
CA GLY A 47 -7.32 13.61 4.62
C GLY A 47 -6.45 12.36 4.50
N PRO A 48 -5.52 12.30 3.54
CA PRO A 48 -4.72 11.10 3.32
C PRO A 48 -3.73 10.84 4.46
N VAL A 49 -3.49 9.57 4.78
CA VAL A 49 -2.52 9.16 5.82
C VAL A 49 -1.10 9.53 5.38
N ARG A 50 -0.75 9.23 4.11
CA ARG A 50 0.53 9.59 3.49
C ARG A 50 0.34 10.16 2.08
N GLY A 51 -0.18 11.39 1.96
CA GLY A 51 -0.50 11.98 0.64
C GLY A 51 0.66 11.97 -0.39
N ASN A 52 1.87 12.30 0.04
CA ASN A 52 3.08 12.31 -0.80
C ASN A 52 3.89 11.01 -0.72
N GLY A 53 3.40 10.01 0.02
CA GLY A 53 4.07 8.75 0.27
C GLY A 53 3.18 7.57 -0.08
N LYS A 54 3.49 6.41 0.51
CA LYS A 54 2.75 5.17 0.30
C LYS A 54 2.64 4.38 1.60
N ILE A 55 1.50 4.47 2.29
CA ILE A 55 1.29 3.88 3.62
C ILE A 55 1.40 2.35 3.60
N ILE A 56 0.95 1.70 2.52
CA ILE A 56 1.05 0.24 2.38
C ILE A 56 2.53 -0.21 2.40
N GLN A 57 3.41 0.52 1.72
CA GLN A 57 4.84 0.23 1.63
C GLN A 57 5.54 0.54 2.95
N GLU A 58 5.15 1.62 3.62
CA GLU A 58 5.63 1.96 4.96
C GLU A 58 5.29 0.85 5.96
N LEU A 59 4.03 0.42 6.01
CA LEU A 59 3.57 -0.67 6.87
C LEU A 59 4.25 -2.00 6.50
N GLU A 60 4.39 -2.31 5.21
CA GLU A 60 5.13 -3.50 4.78
C GLU A 60 6.56 -3.50 5.34
N GLY A 61 7.27 -2.37 5.23
CA GLY A 61 8.62 -2.21 5.74
C GLY A 61 8.70 -2.43 7.25
N VAL A 62 7.79 -1.82 8.00
CA VAL A 62 7.70 -1.94 9.46
C VAL A 62 7.41 -3.37 9.89
N PHE A 63 6.39 -4.01 9.31
CA PHE A 63 5.99 -5.38 9.67
C PHE A 63 7.04 -6.42 9.26
N ARG A 64 7.60 -6.33 8.04
CA ARG A 64 8.68 -7.23 7.61
C ARG A 64 9.93 -7.04 8.47
N GLY A 65 10.29 -5.80 8.79
CA GLY A 65 11.39 -5.48 9.71
C GLY A 65 11.19 -6.07 11.11
N ALA A 66 9.95 -6.18 11.55
CA ALA A 66 9.56 -6.82 12.81
C ALA A 66 9.42 -8.36 12.74
N GLY A 67 9.73 -8.99 11.60
CA GLY A 67 9.68 -10.45 11.43
C GLY A 67 8.30 -11.02 11.09
N TRP A 68 7.36 -10.20 10.63
CA TRP A 68 6.04 -10.68 10.21
C TRP A 68 6.00 -11.16 8.76
N HIS A 69 5.08 -12.08 8.50
CA HIS A 69 4.68 -12.44 7.15
C HIS A 69 3.64 -11.46 6.62
N VAL A 70 4.01 -10.68 5.59
CA VAL A 70 3.15 -9.63 5.02
C VAL A 70 2.55 -10.09 3.69
N ILE A 71 1.23 -10.03 3.60
CA ILE A 71 0.45 -10.25 2.38
C ILE A 71 -0.22 -8.94 1.99
N LYS A 72 0.08 -8.42 0.80
CA LYS A 72 -0.54 -7.21 0.27
C LYS A 72 -1.67 -7.57 -0.69
N VAL A 73 -2.86 -7.02 -0.45
CA VAL A 73 -4.03 -7.18 -1.32
C VAL A 73 -4.36 -5.81 -1.92
N VAL A 74 -3.66 -5.45 -3.01
CA VAL A 74 -3.69 -4.08 -3.57
C VAL A 74 -4.63 -3.96 -4.77
N TRP A 75 -4.53 -4.90 -5.71
CA TRP A 75 -5.27 -4.85 -6.97
C TRP A 75 -6.31 -5.95 -7.05
N GLY A 76 -7.51 -5.61 -7.50
CA GLY A 76 -8.56 -6.59 -7.79
C GLY A 76 -8.34 -7.29 -9.14
N ARG A 77 -9.00 -8.43 -9.34
CA ARG A 77 -8.85 -9.32 -10.52
C ARG A 77 -9.00 -8.67 -11.90
N LYS A 78 -9.62 -7.50 -11.99
CA LYS A 78 -9.73 -6.75 -13.27
C LYS A 78 -8.37 -6.24 -13.77
N TRP A 79 -7.37 -6.17 -12.89
CA TRP A 79 -6.01 -5.76 -13.24
C TRP A 79 -5.17 -6.91 -13.81
N ASP A 80 -5.51 -8.17 -13.51
CA ASP A 80 -4.72 -9.33 -13.93
C ASP A 80 -4.43 -9.32 -15.45
N PRO A 81 -5.43 -9.13 -16.34
CA PRO A 81 -5.16 -9.12 -17.79
C PRO A 81 -4.32 -7.93 -18.26
N LEU A 82 -4.30 -6.82 -17.51
CA LEU A 82 -3.49 -5.64 -17.84
C LEU A 82 -2.03 -5.85 -17.44
N ILE A 83 -1.81 -6.43 -16.26
CA ILE A 83 -0.48 -6.74 -15.74
C ILE A 83 0.17 -7.84 -16.60
N GLU A 84 -0.57 -8.89 -16.95
CA GLU A 84 -0.08 -9.96 -17.83
C GLU A 84 0.32 -9.47 -19.23
N ARG A 85 -0.34 -8.40 -19.71
CA ARG A 85 -0.03 -7.77 -21.01
C ARG A 85 1.10 -6.75 -20.93
N ASP A 86 1.53 -6.34 -19.74
CA ASP A 86 2.61 -5.35 -19.55
C ASP A 86 3.99 -5.97 -19.78
N GLN A 87 4.34 -6.20 -21.04
CA GLN A 87 5.67 -6.68 -21.44
C GLN A 87 6.78 -5.65 -21.19
N SER A 88 6.41 -4.38 -21.01
CA SER A 88 7.36 -3.28 -20.81
C SER A 88 7.72 -3.03 -19.34
N GLY A 89 6.95 -3.57 -18.40
CA GLY A 89 7.03 -3.23 -16.98
C GLY A 89 6.60 -1.80 -16.66
N LEU A 90 6.03 -1.08 -17.62
CA LEU A 90 5.69 0.34 -17.49
C LEU A 90 4.45 0.55 -16.62
N LEU A 91 3.46 -0.34 -16.73
CA LEU A 91 2.29 -0.31 -15.86
C LEU A 91 2.71 -0.55 -14.42
N GLN A 92 3.55 -1.57 -14.20
CA GLN A 92 4.10 -1.88 -12.87
C GLN A 92 4.88 -0.69 -12.31
N LYS A 93 5.76 -0.09 -13.12
CA LYS A 93 6.54 1.10 -12.72
C LYS A 93 5.63 2.26 -12.30
N ILE A 94 4.58 2.55 -13.07
CA ILE A 94 3.62 3.62 -12.70
C ILE A 94 2.93 3.27 -11.38
N MET A 95 2.46 2.03 -11.20
CA MET A 95 1.84 1.60 -9.95
C MET A 95 2.77 1.75 -8.74
N ASP A 96 4.07 1.54 -8.94
CA ASP A 96 5.09 1.68 -7.90
C ASP A 96 5.42 3.16 -7.61
N GLU A 97 5.38 4.04 -8.60
CA GLU A 97 5.74 5.46 -8.47
C GLU A 97 4.57 6.36 -8.01
N VAL A 98 3.32 6.01 -8.31
CA VAL A 98 2.16 6.85 -7.94
C VAL A 98 1.96 6.85 -6.41
N CYS A 99 1.94 8.03 -5.79
CA CYS A 99 1.70 8.21 -4.36
C CYS A 99 0.22 8.09 -3.97
N ASP A 100 -0.06 7.89 -2.69
CA ASP A 100 -1.42 7.65 -2.20
C ASP A 100 -2.37 8.81 -2.47
N GLY A 101 -1.90 10.06 -2.38
CA GLY A 101 -2.72 11.24 -2.68
C GLY A 101 -3.19 11.25 -4.14
N GLU A 102 -2.33 10.82 -5.06
CA GLU A 102 -2.66 10.74 -6.48
C GLU A 102 -3.62 9.57 -6.78
N LEU A 103 -3.50 8.45 -6.06
CA LEU A 103 -4.49 7.37 -6.09
C LEU A 103 -5.87 7.84 -5.60
N GLN A 104 -5.92 8.68 -4.56
CA GLN A 104 -7.17 9.28 -4.08
C GLN A 104 -7.77 10.23 -5.12
N ASN A 105 -6.94 11.04 -5.79
CA ASN A 105 -7.39 11.89 -6.90
C ASN A 105 -7.93 11.06 -8.06
N CYS A 106 -7.29 9.95 -8.41
CA CYS A 106 -7.79 9.03 -9.44
C CYS A 106 -9.16 8.45 -9.09
N LYS A 107 -9.37 8.07 -7.83
CA LYS A 107 -10.66 7.59 -7.32
C LYS A 107 -11.75 8.67 -7.41
N PHE A 108 -11.41 9.91 -7.06
CA PHE A 108 -12.35 11.03 -7.03
C PHE A 108 -12.70 11.58 -8.41
N ASN A 109 -11.70 11.76 -9.29
CA ASN A 109 -11.85 12.39 -10.62
C ASN A 109 -12.21 11.39 -11.74
N GLY A 110 -12.16 10.08 -11.46
CA GLY A 110 -12.61 9.05 -12.38
C GLY A 110 -11.65 8.73 -13.54
N GLY A 111 -12.11 7.88 -14.46
CA GLY A 111 -11.23 7.17 -15.40
C GLY A 111 -10.56 8.05 -16.47
N ALA A 112 -11.14 9.20 -16.83
CA ALA A 112 -10.49 10.14 -17.76
C ALA A 112 -9.21 10.71 -17.13
N TYR A 113 -9.32 11.20 -15.90
CA TYR A 113 -8.19 11.69 -15.11
C TYR A 113 -7.14 10.59 -14.88
N THR A 114 -7.57 9.38 -14.49
CA THR A 114 -6.65 8.25 -14.30
C THR A 114 -5.86 7.93 -15.57
N ARG A 115 -6.49 8.00 -16.75
CA ARG A 115 -5.82 7.77 -18.03
C ARG A 115 -4.80 8.87 -18.31
N ASP A 116 -5.16 10.13 -18.12
CA ASP A 116 -4.29 11.26 -18.43
C ASP A 116 -3.04 11.26 -17.54
N ILE A 117 -3.19 10.99 -16.25
CA ILE A 117 -2.07 10.85 -15.31
C ILE A 117 -1.18 9.66 -15.68
N SER A 118 -1.78 8.52 -16.03
CA SER A 118 -1.02 7.34 -16.46
C SER A 118 -0.18 7.68 -17.71
N LEU A 119 -0.78 8.32 -18.73
CA LEU A 119 -0.08 8.72 -19.95
C LEU A 119 0.98 9.81 -19.70
N ALA A 120 0.73 10.74 -18.78
CA ALA A 120 1.71 11.75 -18.39
C ALA A 120 2.96 11.14 -17.76
N ASN A 121 2.80 10.12 -16.90
CA ASN A 121 3.94 9.42 -16.30
C ASN A 121 4.76 8.62 -17.32
N ILE A 122 4.12 8.06 -18.35
CA ILE A 122 4.82 7.40 -19.47
C ILE A 122 5.72 8.38 -20.23
N ARG A 123 5.28 9.64 -20.37
CA ARG A 123 5.98 10.66 -21.16
C ARG A 123 7.09 11.38 -20.40
N LYS A 124 7.24 11.17 -19.08
CA LYS A 124 8.33 11.80 -18.31
C LYS A 124 9.69 11.20 -18.76
N PRO A 125 10.62 12.01 -19.28
CA PRO A 125 11.95 11.52 -19.63
C PRO A 125 12.65 10.95 -18.39
N SER A 126 13.33 9.82 -18.56
CA SER A 126 14.11 9.11 -17.52
C SER A 126 15.17 9.98 -16.81
N SER A 127 15.46 11.17 -17.31
CA SER A 127 16.38 12.15 -16.72
C SER A 127 15.79 12.99 -15.58
N TRP A 128 14.47 13.05 -15.40
CA TRP A 128 13.83 13.88 -14.36
C TRP A 128 13.58 13.17 -13.03
N LEU A 129 13.91 11.88 -12.92
CA LEU A 129 13.71 11.03 -11.74
C LEU A 129 15.00 10.77 -10.94
N ARG A 130 16.07 11.54 -11.18
CA ARG A 130 17.26 11.58 -10.33
C ARG A 130 17.40 12.94 -9.65
N ILE A 131 16.57 13.21 -8.66
CA ILE A 131 16.86 14.17 -7.59
C ILE A 131 16.32 13.56 -6.30
#